data_AF-A0A2M7JEX2-F1
#
_entry.id   AF-A0A2M7JEX2-F1
#
_cell.length_a   1.000
_cell.length_b   1.000
_cell.length_c   1.000
_cell.angle_alpha   90.00
_cell.angle_beta   90.00
_cell.angle_gamma   90.00
#
_symmetry.space_group_name_H-M   'P 1'
#
loop_
_entity.id
_entity.type
_entity.pdbx_description
1 polymer ?
#
loop_
_entity_poly.entity_id
_entity_poly.type
_entity_poly.pdbx_seq_one_letter_code
_entity_poly.pdbx_strand_id
1 'polypeptide(L)' 'MKFGKETKKYTANIFTKIAEYLLSIVILGSIISGHFYPILVLGSFIFFGIFICLAILLVASTEEE' A
#
# COMPACT_ATOMS: atom_id res chain seq x y z
N MET A 1 -3.28 -27.65 -7.89
CA MET A 1 -3.41 -27.00 -6.57
C MET A 1 -4.04 -25.63 -6.76
N LYS A 2 -5.30 -25.44 -6.34
CA LYS A 2 -6.08 -24.20 -6.57
C LYS A 2 -5.85 -23.12 -5.49
N PHE A 3 -4.72 -23.20 -4.79
CA PHE A 3 -4.38 -22.32 -3.67
C PHE A 3 -3.76 -20.98 -4.11
N GLY A 4 -3.33 -20.83 -5.36
CA GLY A 4 -2.57 -19.65 -5.80
C GLY A 4 -3.35 -18.33 -5.80
N LYS A 5 -4.62 -18.32 -6.23
CA LYS A 5 -5.39 -17.07 -6.45
C LYS A 5 -5.85 -16.43 -5.14
N GLU A 6 -6.36 -17.23 -4.20
CA GLU A 6 -6.82 -16.76 -2.88
C GLU A 6 -5.65 -16.21 -2.05
N THR A 7 -4.50 -16.90 -2.04
CA THR A 7 -3.32 -16.44 -1.31
C THR A 7 -2.74 -15.16 -1.90
N LYS A 8 -2.64 -15.04 -3.22
CA LYS A 8 -2.13 -13.83 -3.88
C LYS A 8 -3.08 -12.63 -3.68
N LYS A 9 -4.41 -12.83 -3.72
CA LYS A 9 -5.40 -11.79 -3.38
C LYS A 9 -5.30 -11.36 -1.92
N TYR A 10 -5.11 -12.29 -1.00
CA TYR A 10 -4.89 -12.00 0.41
C TYR A 10 -3.60 -11.18 0.63
N THR A 11 -2.51 -11.56 -0.04
CA THR A 11 -1.25 -10.83 -0.02
C THR A 11 -1.39 -9.41 -0.58
N ALA A 12 -2.07 -9.23 -1.72
CA ALA A 12 -2.35 -7.91 -2.29
C ALA A 12 -3.14 -7.02 -1.31
N ASN A 13 -4.14 -7.57 -0.63
CA ASN A 13 -4.92 -6.85 0.38
C ASN A 13 -4.07 -6.43 1.59
N ILE A 14 -3.13 -7.28 2.03
CA ILE A 14 -2.17 -6.93 3.09
C ILE A 14 -1.30 -5.74 2.64
N PHE A 15 -0.78 -5.76 1.41
CA PHE A 15 0.02 -4.66 0.88
C PHE A 15 -0.75 -3.33 0.86
N THR A 16 -2.01 -3.36 0.40
CA THR A 16 -2.88 -2.18 0.41
C THR A 16 -3.06 -1.63 1.83
N LYS A 17 -3.38 -2.49 2.80
CA LYS A 17 -3.57 -2.07 4.20
C LYS A 17 -2.30 -1.49 4.82
N ILE A 18 -1.13 -2.10 4.57
CA ILE A 18 0.15 -1.56 5.06
C ILE A 18 0.38 -0.16 4.49
N ALA A 19 0.11 0.04 3.20
CA ALA A 19 0.24 1.35 2.57
C ALA A 19 -0.71 2.40 3.20
N GLU A 20 -1.96 2.03 3.47
CA GLU A 20 -2.92 2.89 4.17
C GLU A 20 -2.47 3.25 5.60
N TYR A 21 -1.94 2.29 6.34
CA TYR A 21 -1.42 2.53 7.69
C TYR A 21 -0.21 3.47 7.68
N LEU A 22 0.72 3.31 6.74
CA LEU A 22 1.87 4.19 6.60
C LEU A 22 1.44 5.64 6.31
N LEU A 23 0.49 5.82 5.38
CA LEU A 23 -0.06 7.15 5.09
C LEU A 23 -0.74 7.75 6.32
N SER A 24 -1.54 6.95 7.04
CA SER A 24 -2.23 7.38 8.25
C SER A 24 -1.26 7.79 9.36
N ILE A 25 -0.17 7.04 9.57
CA ILE A 25 0.87 7.36 10.54
C ILE A 25 1.54 8.69 10.20
N VAL A 26 1.85 8.93 8.93
CA VAL A 26 2.51 10.17 8.48
C VAL A 26 1.59 11.38 8.69
N ILE A 27 0.30 11.24 8.38
CA ILE A 27 -0.70 12.29 8.59
C ILE A 27 -0.89 12.55 10.09
N LEU A 28 -1.13 11.51 10.89
CA LEU A 28 -1.30 11.61 12.34
C LEU A 28 -0.05 12.18 13.02
N GLY A 29 1.14 11.71 12.62
CA GLY A 29 2.42 12.23 13.12
C GLY A 29 2.59 13.71 12.81
N SER A 30 2.16 14.15 11.61
CA SER A 30 2.18 15.58 11.24
C SER A 30 1.21 16.41 12.09
N ILE A 31 0.00 15.87 12.36
CA ILE A 31 -1.00 16.53 13.22
C ILE A 31 -0.50 16.65 14.66
N ILE A 32 -0.02 15.53 15.23
CA ILE A 32 0.48 15.48 16.62
C ILE A 32 1.71 16.37 16.80
N SER A 33 2.63 16.34 15.84
CA SER A 33 3.84 17.16 15.89
C SER A 33 3.54 18.66 15.71
N GLY A 34 2.38 19.04 15.17
CA GLY A 34 2.08 20.42 14.76
C GLY A 34 2.94 20.93 13.59
N HIS A 35 3.75 20.06 12.97
CA HIS A 35 4.63 20.38 11.87
C HIS A 35 4.28 19.53 10.65
N PHE A 36 3.89 20.19 9.57
CA PHE A 36 3.60 19.54 8.30
C PHE A 36 4.87 19.50 7.44
N TYR A 37 5.37 18.31 7.17
CA TYR A 37 6.52 18.09 6.29
C TYR A 37 6.02 17.65 4.91
N PRO A 38 5.84 18.58 3.95
CA PRO A 38 5.26 18.25 2.65
C PRO A 38 6.09 17.20 1.89
N ILE A 39 7.41 17.19 2.07
CA ILE A 39 8.29 16.18 1.45
C ILE A 39 8.00 14.76 1.94
N LEU A 40 7.69 14.60 3.23
CA LEU A 40 7.37 13.31 3.85
C LEU A 40 6.01 12.83 3.39
N VAL A 41 5.03 13.73 3.31
CA VAL A 41 3.68 13.42 2.79
C VAL A 41 3.76 13.03 1.31
N LEU A 42 4.49 13.79 0.50
CA LEU A 42 4.68 13.51 -0.92
C LEU A 42 5.39 12.16 -1.12
N GLY A 43 6.46 11.91 -0.37
CA GLY A 43 7.16 10.62 -0.38
C GLY A 43 6.25 9.46 -0.01
N SER A 44 5.42 9.64 1.02
CA SER A 44 4.46 8.63 1.47
C SER A 44 3.38 8.34 0.42
N PHE A 45 2.95 9.37 -0.31
CA PHE A 45 2.01 9.24 -1.42
C PHE A 45 2.61 8.45 -2.59
N ILE A 46 3.89 8.70 -2.92
CA ILE A 46 4.62 7.95 -3.95
C ILE A 46 4.74 6.48 -3.54
N PHE A 47 5.16 6.20 -2.30
CA PHE A 47 5.24 4.83 -1.77
C PHE A 47 3.87 4.14 -1.79
N PHE A 48 2.82 4.84 -1.39
CA PHE A 48 1.44 4.33 -1.46
C PHE A 48 1.08 3.91 -2.89
N GLY A 49 1.35 4.76 -3.88
CA GLY A 49 1.11 4.44 -5.29
C GLY A 49 1.91 3.23 -5.78
N ILE A 50 3.17 3.09 -5.38
CA ILE A 50 4.01 1.92 -5.72
C ILE A 50 3.43 0.63 -5.10
N PHE A 51 3.03 0.67 -3.84
CA PHE A 51 2.44 -0.49 -3.16
C PHE A 51 1.11 -0.92 -3.78
N ILE A 52 0.25 0.03 -4.16
CA ILE A 52 -1.00 -0.24 -4.88
C ILE A 52 -0.69 -0.87 -6.25
N CYS A 53 0.27 -0.31 -7.00
CA CYS A 53 0.65 -0.83 -8.31
C CYS A 53 1.17 -2.28 -8.21
N LEU A 54 2.04 -2.57 -7.22
CA LEU A 54 2.50 -3.92 -6.92
C LEU A 54 1.35 -4.86 -6.56
N ALA A 55 0.40 -4.41 -5.73
CA ALA A 55 -0.77 -5.21 -5.36
C ALA A 55 -1.63 -5.54 -6.59
N ILE A 56 -1.85 -4.59 -7.49
CA ILE A 56 -2.57 -4.80 -8.76
C ILE A 56 -1.82 -5.77 -9.65
N LEU A 57 -0.51 -5.59 -9.83
CA LEU A 57 0.31 -6.44 -10.68
C LEU A 57 0.32 -7.89 -10.17
N LEU A 58 0.39 -8.07 -8.84
CA LEU A 58 0.36 -9.38 -8.18
C LEU A 58 -0.99 -10.10 -8.36
N VAL A 59 -2.09 -9.35 -8.45
CA VAL A 59 -3.42 -9.88 -8.79
C VAL A 59 -3.52 -10.15 -10.30
N ALA A 60 -3.06 -9.25 -11.16
CA ALA A 60 -3.11 -9.42 -12.61
C ALA A 60 -2.30 -10.64 -13.08
N SER A 61 -1.13 -10.91 -12.48
CA SER A 61 -0.34 -12.13 -12.71
C SER A 61 -1.04 -13.43 -12.26
N THR A 62 -2.27 -13.39 -11.76
CA THR A 62 -3.10 -14.58 -11.52
C THR A 62 -4.23 -14.79 -12.51
N GLU A 63 -4.59 -13.78 -13.29
CA GLU A 63 -5.63 -13.89 -14.31
C GLU A 63 -5.10 -14.52 -15.60
N GLU A 64 -3.78 -14.48 -15.81
CA GLU A 64 -3.10 -15.07 -16.98
C GLU A 64 -2.69 -16.56 -16.80
N GLU A 65 -2.93 -17.18 -15.63
CA GLU A 65 -2.81 -18.63 -15.36
C GLU A 65 -4.17 -19.33 -15.26
#